data_AF-J8BQZ6-F1
#
_entry.id   AF-J8BQZ6-F1
#
_cell.length_a   1.000
_cell.length_b   1.000
_cell.length_c   1.000
_cell.angle_alpha   90.00
_cell.angle_beta   90.00
_cell.angle_gamma   90.00
#
_symmetry.space_group_name_H-M   'P 1'
#
loop_
_entity.id
_entity.type
_entity.pdbx_description
1 polymer ?
#
loop_
_entity_poly.entity_id
_entity_poly.type
_entity_poly.pdbx_seq_one_letter_code
_entity_poly.pdbx_strand_id
1 'polypeptide(L)'
;MAYYALSCFVLGLALFVPLAMYHLYEENYIFAKQVQEQRIEEKVKHEVEKTNGPIKITYVTKASRVQANEGTGSPEYSKINIHFELVSCDAQNEGKSGFSCKSSVEAYYKDKKWLVDYNSEENTGVLNLSKDNQHAVELEKQLALTPEEEMNIRNISESKAIQYMKNEYNFDLTIVEQVFDKHTSSYKKENRSSNAIHALTIEGYVNTDAQKNVTVRVEYDPITKKYWTHIIEMSDEAKK
;
A
#
# COMPACT_ATOMS: atom_id res chain seq x y z
N MET A 1 17.99 38.73 -51.02
CA MET A 1 16.92 37.96 -50.34
C MET A 1 17.45 37.08 -49.20
N ALA A 2 18.47 36.25 -49.41
CA ALA A 2 19.01 35.37 -48.36
C ALA A 2 19.53 36.10 -47.10
N TYR A 3 20.19 37.26 -47.26
CA TYR A 3 20.71 38.06 -46.13
C TYR A 3 19.60 38.65 -45.25
N TYR A 4 18.49 39.08 -45.85
CA TYR A 4 17.33 39.61 -45.12
C TYR A 4 16.56 38.50 -44.39
N ALA A 5 16.49 37.29 -44.96
CA ALA A 5 15.89 36.14 -44.31
C ALA A 5 16.71 35.70 -43.09
N LEU A 6 18.05 35.66 -43.22
CA LEU A 6 18.95 35.31 -42.12
C LEU A 6 18.89 36.36 -41.00
N SER A 7 18.86 37.65 -41.33
CA SER A 7 18.74 38.72 -40.33
C SER A 7 17.41 38.67 -39.59
N CYS A 8 16.29 38.37 -40.27
CA CYS A 8 14.99 38.20 -39.62
C CYS A 8 14.94 36.96 -38.73
N PHE A 9 15.62 35.87 -39.12
CA PHE A 9 15.70 34.66 -38.30
C PHE A 9 16.52 34.89 -37.03
N VAL A 10 17.65 35.60 -37.14
CA VAL A 10 18.50 35.94 -35.99
C VAL A 10 17.80 36.94 -35.06
N LEU A 11 17.09 37.94 -35.60
CA LEU A 11 16.26 38.86 -34.79
C LEU A 11 15.08 38.14 -34.13
N GLY A 12 14.46 37.21 -34.84
CA GLY A 12 13.40 36.35 -34.30
C GLY A 12 13.91 35.55 -33.12
N LEU A 13 15.04 34.84 -33.25
CA LEU A 13 15.67 34.10 -32.15
C LEU A 13 16.11 35.01 -31.00
N ALA A 14 16.70 36.18 -31.30
CA ALA A 14 17.15 37.13 -30.29
C ALA A 14 16.01 37.76 -29.48
N LEU A 15 14.78 37.77 -29.99
CA LEU A 15 13.59 38.21 -29.25
C LEU A 15 12.88 37.04 -28.57
N PHE A 16 12.76 35.89 -29.24
CA PHE A 16 12.02 34.74 -28.75
C PHE A 16 12.76 34.02 -27.62
N VAL A 17 14.09 33.87 -27.71
CA VAL A 17 14.89 33.16 -26.71
C VAL A 17 14.90 33.90 -25.36
N PRO A 18 15.11 35.23 -25.30
CA PRO A 18 14.99 35.96 -24.03
C PRO A 18 13.57 36.01 -23.49
N LEU A 19 12.53 36.14 -24.33
CA LEU A 19 11.14 36.08 -23.86
C LEU A 19 10.79 34.70 -23.29
N ALA A 20 11.20 33.62 -23.95
CA ALA A 20 10.99 32.26 -23.46
C ALA A 20 11.74 32.03 -22.15
N MET A 21 13.01 32.48 -22.04
CA MET A 21 13.76 32.42 -20.79
C MET A 21 13.13 33.28 -19.69
N TYR A 22 12.61 34.47 -20.02
CA TYR A 22 11.95 35.34 -19.05
C TYR A 22 10.65 34.74 -18.54
N HIS A 23 9.82 34.15 -19.41
CA HIS A 23 8.59 33.45 -19.01
C HIS A 23 8.90 32.24 -18.11
N LEU A 24 9.96 31.50 -18.43
CA LEU A 24 10.45 30.36 -17.64
C LEU A 24 10.98 30.81 -16.26
N TYR A 25 11.62 31.97 -16.18
CA TYR A 25 12.10 32.57 -14.94
C TYR A 25 10.97 33.14 -14.10
N GLU A 26 10.00 33.80 -14.74
CA GLU A 26 8.84 34.40 -14.11
C GLU A 26 7.93 33.33 -13.52
N GLU A 27 7.64 32.23 -14.22
CA GLU A 27 6.85 31.12 -13.68
C GLU A 27 7.55 30.38 -12.53
N ASN A 28 8.87 30.15 -12.60
CA ASN A 28 9.62 29.57 -11.48
C ASN A 28 9.68 30.49 -10.25
N TYR A 29 9.81 31.81 -10.48
CA TYR A 29 9.80 32.83 -9.42
C TYR A 29 8.41 32.99 -8.79
N ILE A 30 7.35 33.00 -9.60
CA ILE A 30 5.94 33.01 -9.16
C ILE A 30 5.66 31.74 -8.35
N PHE A 31 6.14 30.58 -8.79
CA PHE A 31 5.94 29.32 -8.08
C PHE A 31 6.64 29.28 -6.72
N ALA A 32 7.89 29.73 -6.62
CA ALA A 32 8.61 29.73 -5.35
C ALA A 32 8.03 30.77 -4.36
N LYS A 33 7.75 31.99 -4.84
CA LYS A 33 7.32 33.11 -4.01
C LYS A 33 5.85 33.02 -3.61
N GLN A 34 4.95 32.64 -4.52
CA GLN A 34 3.52 32.52 -4.18
C GLN A 34 3.22 31.37 -3.23
N VAL A 35 3.98 30.27 -3.27
CA VAL A 35 3.79 29.14 -2.33
C VAL A 35 4.15 29.55 -0.91
N GLN A 36 5.24 30.30 -0.76
CA GLN A 36 5.70 30.84 0.51
C GLN A 36 4.77 31.97 1.01
N GLU A 37 4.36 32.88 0.14
CA GLU A 37 3.46 34.00 0.50
C GLU A 37 2.03 33.55 0.82
N GLN A 38 1.50 32.55 0.10
CA GLN A 38 0.15 32.03 0.33
C GLN A 38 0.08 31.00 1.47
N ARG A 39 1.21 30.69 2.10
CA ARG A 39 1.34 29.79 3.27
C ARG A 39 0.60 28.47 3.06
N ILE A 40 0.77 27.88 1.88
CA ILE A 40 0.02 26.67 1.49
C ILE A 40 0.38 25.50 2.42
N GLU A 41 1.64 25.38 2.80
CA GLU A 41 2.10 24.40 3.79
C GLU A 41 1.42 24.56 5.14
N GLU A 42 1.26 25.79 5.65
CA GLU A 42 0.57 26.05 6.92
C GLU A 42 -0.93 25.73 6.83
N LYS A 43 -1.57 26.04 5.69
CA LYS A 43 -2.99 25.73 5.47
C LYS A 43 -3.26 24.24 5.40
N VAL A 44 -2.44 23.51 4.64
CA VAL A 44 -2.52 22.04 4.56
C VAL A 44 -2.24 21.42 5.92
N LYS A 45 -1.19 21.89 6.61
CA LYS A 45 -0.89 21.44 7.96
C LYS A 45 -2.08 21.63 8.89
N HIS A 46 -2.64 22.84 8.95
CA HIS A 46 -3.77 23.14 9.81
C HIS A 46 -4.99 22.24 9.51
N GLU A 47 -5.30 22.00 8.23
CA GLU A 47 -6.46 21.19 7.86
C GLU A 47 -6.26 19.71 8.18
N VAL A 48 -5.08 19.17 7.91
CA VAL A 48 -4.75 17.77 8.23
C VAL A 48 -4.69 17.55 9.75
N GLU A 49 -4.16 18.51 10.51
CA GLU A 49 -4.06 18.42 11.97
C GLU A 49 -5.42 18.42 12.67
N LYS A 50 -6.46 19.05 12.10
CA LYS A 50 -7.82 19.01 12.63
C LYS A 50 -8.36 17.58 12.75
N THR A 51 -8.04 16.73 11.78
CA THR A 51 -8.61 15.38 11.70
C THR A 51 -7.65 14.31 12.21
N ASN A 52 -6.35 14.47 11.97
CA ASN A 52 -5.35 13.45 12.27
C ASN A 52 -4.50 13.73 13.52
N GLY A 53 -4.60 14.92 14.10
CA GLY A 53 -3.68 15.36 15.16
C GLY A 53 -2.35 15.88 14.60
N PRO A 54 -1.37 16.20 15.48
CA PRO A 54 -0.14 16.90 15.09
C PRO A 54 0.65 16.18 14.00
N ILE A 55 1.10 16.92 12.99
CA ILE A 55 1.89 16.38 11.88
C ILE A 55 3.22 17.12 11.71
N LYS A 56 4.18 16.42 11.13
CA LYS A 56 5.46 16.99 10.68
C LYS A 56 5.55 16.91 9.16
N ILE A 57 5.61 18.06 8.50
CA ILE A 57 5.94 18.11 7.06
C ILE A 57 7.40 17.64 6.93
N THR A 58 7.61 16.62 6.09
CA THR A 58 8.91 15.99 5.89
C THR A 58 9.65 16.64 4.73
N TYR A 59 9.00 16.78 3.59
CA TYR A 59 9.51 17.49 2.42
C TYR A 59 8.37 17.87 1.47
N VAL A 60 8.67 18.77 0.54
CA VAL A 60 7.71 19.28 -0.44
C VAL A 60 8.28 19.10 -1.84
N THR A 61 7.55 18.41 -2.71
CA THR A 61 7.91 18.27 -4.13
C THR A 61 7.09 19.22 -4.97
N LYS A 62 7.69 19.69 -6.06
CA LYS A 62 7.15 20.75 -6.91
C LYS A 62 7.25 20.30 -8.35
N ALA A 63 6.13 20.25 -9.05
CA ALA A 63 6.08 19.95 -10.48
C ALA A 63 5.50 21.16 -11.21
N SER A 64 6.32 21.80 -12.04
CA SER A 64 5.88 22.91 -12.89
C SER A 64 5.45 22.39 -14.25
N ARG A 65 4.51 23.07 -14.91
CA ARG A 65 4.18 22.88 -16.34
C ARG A 65 5.41 22.91 -17.26
N VAL A 66 6.50 23.55 -16.83
CA VAL A 66 7.68 23.81 -17.67
C VAL A 66 8.80 22.78 -17.48
N GLN A 67 8.73 21.90 -16.47
CA GLN A 67 9.72 20.82 -16.31
C GLN A 67 9.29 19.58 -17.10
N ALA A 68 9.66 19.54 -18.37
CA ALA A 68 9.68 18.32 -19.16
C ALA A 68 10.91 17.48 -18.73
N ASN A 69 10.72 16.48 -17.87
CA ASN A 69 11.63 15.35 -17.85
C ASN A 69 11.23 14.40 -18.98
N GLU A 70 12.20 14.02 -19.81
CA GLU A 70 12.05 13.07 -20.91
C GLU A 70 11.36 11.79 -20.40
N GLY A 71 10.06 11.64 -20.67
CA GLY A 71 9.32 10.40 -20.39
C GLY A 71 7.89 10.54 -19.86
N THR A 72 7.49 11.63 -19.19
CA THR A 72 6.20 11.64 -18.45
C THR A 72 5.27 12.82 -18.70
N GLY A 73 5.56 13.69 -19.67
CA GLY A 73 4.71 14.82 -20.02
C GLY A 73 4.63 15.89 -18.92
N SER A 74 4.47 17.15 -19.32
CA SER A 74 4.23 18.23 -18.36
C SER A 74 2.83 18.08 -17.74
N PRO A 75 2.66 18.31 -16.42
CA PRO A 75 1.36 18.22 -15.79
C PRO A 75 0.40 19.29 -16.32
N GLU A 76 -0.91 18.99 -16.37
CA GLU A 76 -1.92 19.96 -16.85
C GLU A 76 -1.94 21.21 -15.99
N TYR A 77 -1.55 21.17 -14.72
CA TYR A 77 -1.38 22.35 -13.86
C TYR A 77 -0.10 22.20 -13.04
N SER A 78 0.51 23.33 -12.66
CA SER A 78 1.64 23.28 -11.74
C SER A 78 1.16 22.75 -10.39
N LYS A 79 1.86 21.77 -9.84
CA LYS A 79 1.44 20.93 -8.70
C LYS A 79 2.48 20.97 -7.60
N ILE A 80 2.01 20.95 -6.36
CA ILE A 80 2.84 20.75 -5.17
C ILE A 80 2.35 19.49 -4.49
N ASN A 81 3.28 18.63 -4.07
CA ASN A 81 2.96 17.54 -3.18
C ASN A 81 3.65 17.77 -1.83
N ILE A 82 2.85 17.85 -0.77
CA ILE A 82 3.32 18.12 0.59
C ILE A 82 3.34 16.80 1.34
N HIS A 83 4.53 16.25 1.53
CA HIS A 83 4.71 15.00 2.26
C HIS A 83 4.84 15.30 3.75
N PHE A 84 4.14 14.51 4.56
CA PHE A 84 4.15 14.67 6.00
C PHE A 84 4.01 13.33 6.71
N GLU A 85 4.26 13.37 8.02
CA GLU A 85 4.21 12.24 8.92
C GLU A 85 3.43 12.60 10.19
N LEU A 86 2.66 11.65 10.73
CA LEU A 86 1.99 11.84 12.03
C LEU A 86 3.01 11.82 13.15
N VAL A 87 2.97 12.83 14.03
CA VAL A 87 3.89 12.91 15.19
C VAL A 87 3.61 11.81 16.22
N SER A 88 2.36 11.35 16.28
CA SER A 88 1.92 10.28 17.20
C SER A 88 2.29 8.86 16.73
N CYS A 89 2.83 8.70 15.52
CA CYS A 89 3.40 7.44 15.10
C CYS A 89 4.77 7.27 15.76
N ASP A 90 4.80 6.57 16.89
CA ASP A 90 6.05 6.03 17.41
C ASP A 90 6.71 5.19 16.30
N ALA A 91 8.01 5.42 16.08
CA ALA A 91 8.82 4.85 14.98
C ALA A 91 8.98 3.31 15.01
N GLN A 92 8.07 2.57 15.64
CA GLN A 92 8.17 1.13 15.87
C GLN A 92 7.48 0.24 14.82
N ASN A 93 6.63 0.79 13.94
CA ASN A 93 5.78 -0.04 13.07
C ASN A 93 6.01 0.13 11.56
N GLU A 94 7.18 0.60 11.13
CA GLU A 94 7.53 0.53 9.71
C GLU A 94 7.80 -0.93 9.31
N GLY A 95 6.80 -1.58 8.69
CA GLY A 95 7.04 -2.71 7.80
C GLY A 95 6.26 -4.00 8.01
N LYS A 96 5.30 -4.10 8.94
CA LYS A 96 4.57 -5.39 9.16
C LYS A 96 3.05 -5.36 9.19
N SER A 97 2.43 -4.21 8.98
CA SER A 97 0.98 -4.11 8.95
C SER A 97 0.58 -2.85 8.20
N GLY A 98 -0.65 -2.81 7.68
CA GLY A 98 -1.18 -1.75 6.80
C GLY A 98 -1.29 -0.36 7.43
N PHE A 99 -0.42 -0.03 8.38
CA PHE A 99 -0.23 1.30 8.96
C PHE A 99 0.51 2.18 7.98
N SER A 100 -0.05 3.35 7.71
CA SER A 100 0.66 4.42 7.01
C SER A 100 0.81 5.60 7.95
N CYS A 101 2.04 5.82 8.40
CA CYS A 101 2.38 7.00 9.20
C CYS A 101 2.74 8.21 8.32
N LYS A 102 3.02 7.96 7.04
CA LYS A 102 3.40 8.95 6.04
C LYS A 102 2.27 9.11 5.04
N SER A 103 2.06 10.34 4.60
CA SER A 103 1.09 10.64 3.55
C SER A 103 1.50 11.90 2.82
N SER A 104 0.74 12.27 1.79
CA SER A 104 1.04 13.41 0.96
C SER A 104 -0.22 14.09 0.46
N VAL A 105 -0.34 15.41 0.62
CA VAL A 105 -1.44 16.20 0.04
C VAL A 105 -0.98 16.90 -1.23
N GLU A 106 -1.78 16.77 -2.27
CA GLU A 106 -1.59 17.43 -3.54
C GLU A 106 -2.34 18.76 -3.61
N ALA A 107 -1.63 19.82 -3.98
CA ALA A 107 -2.16 21.14 -4.24
C ALA A 107 -1.88 21.54 -5.69
N TYR A 108 -2.84 22.20 -6.33
CA TYR A 108 -2.80 22.57 -7.75
C TYR A 108 -2.88 24.08 -7.92
N TYR A 109 -2.12 24.63 -8.86
CA TYR A 109 -2.21 26.03 -9.25
C TYR A 109 -3.14 26.19 -10.46
N LYS A 110 -4.35 26.69 -10.21
CA LYS A 110 -5.39 26.88 -11.22
C LYS A 110 -6.04 28.25 -11.05
N ASP A 111 -6.37 28.93 -12.15
CA ASP A 111 -7.04 30.24 -12.14
C ASP A 111 -6.34 31.29 -11.25
N LYS A 112 -5.00 31.34 -11.31
CA LYS A 112 -4.14 32.26 -10.52
C LYS A 112 -4.22 32.07 -8.99
N LYS A 113 -4.67 30.91 -8.51
CA LYS A 113 -4.72 30.56 -7.08
C LYS A 113 -4.28 29.12 -6.84
N TRP A 114 -3.72 28.89 -5.66
CA TRP A 114 -3.47 27.54 -5.16
C TRP A 114 -4.77 26.95 -4.60
N LEU A 115 -5.11 25.76 -5.07
CA LEU A 115 -6.29 25.00 -4.65
C LEU A 115 -5.83 23.66 -4.08
N VAL A 116 -6.37 23.32 -2.92
CA VAL A 116 -6.23 21.99 -2.31
C VAL A 116 -7.61 21.36 -2.38
N ASP A 117 -7.77 20.35 -3.22
CA ASP A 117 -9.01 19.58 -3.26
C ASP A 117 -8.90 18.41 -2.29
N TYR A 118 -9.37 18.63 -1.07
CA TYR A 118 -9.39 17.61 -0.02
C TYR A 118 -10.39 16.48 -0.28
N ASN A 119 -11.29 16.63 -1.27
CA ASN A 119 -12.29 15.62 -1.64
C ASN A 119 -11.88 14.80 -2.87
N SER A 120 -10.73 15.10 -3.48
CA SER A 120 -10.16 14.28 -4.56
C SER A 120 -9.80 12.89 -4.04
N GLU A 121 -9.85 11.88 -4.91
CA GLU A 121 -9.49 10.49 -4.54
C GLU A 121 -8.06 10.44 -3.97
N GLU A 122 -7.17 11.24 -4.57
CA GLU A 122 -5.75 11.36 -4.19
C GLU A 122 -5.55 11.94 -2.79
N ASN A 123 -6.42 12.87 -2.33
CA ASN A 123 -6.26 13.56 -1.05
C ASN A 123 -7.22 13.08 0.05
N THR A 124 -8.30 12.36 -0.28
CA THR A 124 -9.33 11.96 0.69
C THR A 124 -8.80 10.98 1.74
N GLY A 125 -7.91 10.05 1.34
CA GLY A 125 -7.25 9.12 2.27
C GLY A 125 -6.35 9.83 3.28
N VAL A 126 -5.84 11.00 2.93
CA VAL A 126 -4.89 11.78 3.73
C VAL A 126 -5.55 12.38 4.98
N LEU A 127 -6.84 12.74 4.89
CA LEU A 127 -7.59 13.29 6.01
C LEU A 127 -8.03 12.25 7.04
N ASN A 128 -8.01 10.96 6.72
CA ASN A 128 -8.47 9.90 7.62
C ASN A 128 -7.35 9.00 8.15
N LEU A 129 -6.08 9.34 7.90
CA LEU A 129 -4.91 8.55 8.29
C LEU A 129 -4.94 8.04 9.74
N SER A 130 -5.37 8.87 10.69
CA SER A 130 -5.48 8.49 12.11
C SER A 130 -6.57 7.44 12.35
N LYS A 131 -7.73 7.56 11.68
CA LYS A 131 -8.82 6.59 11.78
C LYS A 131 -8.46 5.28 11.08
N ASP A 132 -7.81 5.36 9.93
CA ASP A 132 -7.35 4.19 9.18
C ASP A 132 -6.29 3.42 9.98
N ASN A 133 -5.36 4.15 10.62
CA ASN A 133 -4.40 3.55 11.54
C ASN A 133 -5.08 2.96 12.78
N GLN A 134 -6.08 3.61 13.38
CA GLN A 134 -6.86 3.04 14.50
C GLN A 134 -7.56 1.75 14.09
N HIS A 135 -8.19 1.74 12.91
CA HIS A 135 -8.81 0.56 12.36
C HIS A 135 -7.79 -0.57 12.13
N ALA A 136 -6.60 -0.24 11.62
CA ALA A 136 -5.49 -1.18 11.48
C ALA A 136 -5.02 -1.75 12.83
N VAL A 137 -4.92 -0.93 13.90
CA VAL A 137 -4.62 -1.40 15.27
C VAL A 137 -5.69 -2.37 15.76
N GLU A 138 -6.96 -2.00 15.61
CA GLU A 138 -8.06 -2.84 16.07
C GLU A 138 -8.08 -4.18 15.32
N LEU A 139 -7.85 -4.15 14.01
CA LEU A 139 -7.73 -5.35 13.20
C LEU A 139 -6.53 -6.19 13.63
N GLU A 140 -5.36 -5.61 13.82
CA GLU A 140 -4.20 -6.33 14.35
C GLU A 140 -4.50 -6.99 15.69
N LYS A 141 -5.13 -6.28 16.63
CA LYS A 141 -5.51 -6.84 17.93
C LYS A 141 -6.48 -8.01 17.80
N GLN A 142 -7.43 -7.93 16.86
CA GLN A 142 -8.39 -9.01 16.62
C GLN A 142 -7.75 -10.23 15.97
N LEU A 143 -6.71 -10.02 15.15
CA LEU A 143 -6.01 -11.08 14.44
C LEU A 143 -4.80 -11.63 15.22
N ALA A 144 -4.29 -10.88 16.19
CA ALA A 144 -3.16 -11.26 17.03
C ALA A 144 -3.51 -12.51 17.84
N LEU A 145 -2.58 -13.46 17.85
CA LEU A 145 -2.66 -14.66 18.66
C LEU A 145 -1.64 -14.58 19.78
N THR A 146 -2.05 -14.93 20.99
CA THR A 146 -1.11 -15.27 22.05
C THR A 146 -0.37 -16.57 21.70
N PRO A 147 0.82 -16.83 22.28
CA PRO A 147 1.54 -18.09 22.06
C PRO A 147 0.72 -19.34 22.41
N GLU A 148 -0.13 -19.26 23.43
CA GLU A 148 -1.01 -20.34 23.85
C GLU A 148 -2.14 -20.59 22.83
N GLU A 149 -2.77 -19.53 22.32
CA GLU A 149 -3.77 -19.64 21.25
C GLU A 149 -3.16 -20.19 19.96
N GLU A 150 -1.97 -19.72 19.57
CA GLU A 150 -1.27 -20.23 18.39
C GLU A 150 -1.01 -21.73 18.52
N MET A 151 -0.47 -22.18 19.66
CA MET A 151 -0.23 -23.60 19.91
C MET A 151 -1.53 -24.42 19.87
N ASN A 152 -2.62 -23.89 20.44
CA ASN A 152 -3.92 -24.56 20.41
C ASN A 152 -4.47 -24.68 18.98
N ILE A 153 -4.38 -23.60 18.19
CA ILE A 153 -4.80 -23.59 16.78
C ILE A 153 -3.98 -24.61 15.98
N ARG A 154 -2.67 -24.68 16.19
CA ARG A 154 -1.79 -25.68 15.54
C ARG A 154 -2.24 -27.11 15.87
N ASN A 155 -2.44 -27.42 17.16
CA ASN A 155 -2.86 -28.76 17.60
C ASN A 155 -4.24 -29.16 17.04
N ILE A 156 -5.20 -28.23 17.05
CA ILE A 156 -6.54 -28.46 16.47
C ILE A 156 -6.43 -28.66 14.97
N SER A 157 -5.61 -27.85 14.29
CA SER A 157 -5.40 -27.93 12.85
C SER A 157 -4.79 -29.26 12.44
N GLU A 158 -3.78 -29.73 13.18
CA GLU A 158 -3.19 -31.04 12.99
C GLU A 158 -4.23 -32.16 13.09
N SER A 159 -4.99 -32.17 14.19
CA SER A 159 -6.07 -33.15 14.40
C SER A 159 -7.10 -33.12 13.28
N LYS A 160 -7.48 -31.92 12.81
CA LYS A 160 -8.41 -31.76 11.67
C LYS A 160 -7.83 -32.27 10.36
N ALA A 161 -6.54 -32.09 10.09
CA ALA A 161 -5.90 -32.62 8.90
C ALA A 161 -5.91 -34.15 8.90
N ILE A 162 -5.51 -34.76 10.01
CA ILE A 162 -5.52 -36.22 10.17
C ILE A 162 -6.94 -36.77 10.01
N GLN A 163 -7.92 -36.17 10.70
CA GLN A 163 -9.33 -36.60 10.61
C GLN A 163 -9.89 -36.44 9.20
N TYR A 164 -9.56 -35.35 8.51
CA TYR A 164 -10.00 -35.12 7.13
C TYR A 164 -9.47 -36.20 6.19
N MET A 165 -8.16 -36.48 6.24
CA MET A 165 -7.54 -37.55 5.44
C MET A 165 -8.15 -38.92 5.74
N LYS A 166 -8.44 -39.19 7.02
CA LYS A 166 -9.03 -40.45 7.43
C LYS A 166 -10.49 -40.58 7.00
N ASN A 167 -11.30 -39.54 7.15
CA ASN A 167 -12.73 -39.62 6.91
C ASN A 167 -13.09 -39.54 5.43
N GLU A 168 -12.43 -38.67 4.67
CA GLU A 168 -12.75 -38.44 3.25
C GLU A 168 -12.06 -39.44 2.32
N TYR A 169 -10.85 -39.89 2.68
CA TYR A 169 -10.01 -40.72 1.82
C TYR A 169 -9.60 -42.06 2.44
N ASN A 170 -9.95 -42.32 3.71
CA ASN A 170 -9.48 -43.49 4.46
C ASN A 170 -7.94 -43.63 4.49
N PHE A 171 -7.25 -42.49 4.52
CA PHE A 171 -5.80 -42.41 4.53
C PHE A 171 -5.28 -42.06 5.93
N ASP A 172 -4.23 -42.74 6.36
CA ASP A 172 -3.48 -42.39 7.56
C ASP A 172 -2.39 -41.37 7.19
N LEU A 173 -2.54 -40.14 7.67
CA LEU A 173 -1.58 -39.06 7.40
C LEU A 173 -0.38 -39.18 8.34
N THR A 174 0.81 -39.34 7.78
CA THR A 174 2.09 -39.22 8.48
C THR A 174 2.65 -37.82 8.24
N ILE A 175 2.80 -37.06 9.32
CA ILE A 175 3.25 -35.66 9.27
C ILE A 175 4.77 -35.63 9.18
N VAL A 176 5.31 -34.85 8.24
CA VAL A 176 6.75 -34.67 8.03
C VAL A 176 7.16 -33.25 8.38
N GLU A 177 6.49 -32.26 7.81
CA GLU A 177 6.78 -30.85 8.01
C GLU A 177 5.50 -30.05 8.22
N GLN A 178 5.60 -28.99 9.03
CA GLN A 178 4.50 -28.09 9.33
C GLN A 178 4.95 -26.64 9.23
N VAL A 179 4.23 -25.85 8.44
CA VAL A 179 4.43 -24.40 8.33
C VAL A 179 3.15 -23.72 8.77
N PHE A 180 3.25 -22.75 9.67
CA PHE A 180 2.11 -21.98 10.15
C PHE A 180 2.24 -20.53 9.71
N ASP A 181 1.38 -20.14 8.77
CA ASP A 181 1.33 -18.82 8.20
C ASP A 181 0.27 -17.98 8.93
N LYS A 182 0.71 -16.84 9.47
CA LYS A 182 -0.19 -15.85 10.07
C LYS A 182 -0.57 -14.80 9.06
N HIS A 183 -1.80 -14.31 9.15
CA HIS A 183 -2.33 -13.23 8.31
C HIS A 183 -2.24 -13.52 6.79
N THR A 184 -2.54 -14.75 6.38
CA THR A 184 -2.60 -15.14 4.96
C THR A 184 -4.01 -14.99 4.40
N SER A 185 -4.14 -14.96 3.07
CA SER A 185 -5.42 -15.16 2.39
C SER A 185 -5.83 -16.63 2.40
N SER A 186 -7.14 -16.87 2.37
CA SER A 186 -7.73 -18.19 2.11
C SER A 186 -7.34 -18.70 0.72
N TYR A 187 -7.01 -20.00 0.66
CA TYR A 187 -6.73 -20.76 -0.55
C TYR A 187 -7.94 -20.80 -1.48
N LYS A 188 -9.12 -21.06 -0.92
CA LYS A 188 -10.38 -21.13 -1.68
C LYS A 188 -11.09 -19.78 -1.70
N LYS A 189 -11.59 -19.38 -2.87
CA LYS A 189 -12.23 -18.06 -3.06
C LYS A 189 -13.52 -17.94 -2.24
N GLU A 190 -14.29 -19.03 -2.11
CA GLU A 190 -15.51 -19.10 -1.32
C GLU A 190 -15.30 -18.93 0.19
N ASN A 191 -14.08 -19.21 0.67
CA ASN A 191 -13.69 -19.08 2.08
C ASN A 191 -12.93 -17.78 2.37
N ARG A 192 -12.73 -16.91 1.36
CA ARG A 192 -12.06 -15.62 1.56
C ARG A 192 -12.94 -14.74 2.43
N SER A 193 -12.61 -14.68 3.72
CA SER A 193 -13.18 -13.68 4.60
C SER A 193 -12.62 -12.30 4.23
N SER A 194 -13.30 -11.24 4.66
CA SER A 194 -12.81 -9.87 4.51
C SER A 194 -11.51 -9.63 5.29
N ASN A 195 -11.17 -10.52 6.23
CA ASN A 195 -10.02 -10.41 7.12
C ASN A 195 -8.99 -11.50 6.80
N ALA A 196 -7.76 -11.30 7.26
CA ALA A 196 -6.73 -12.32 7.09
C ALA A 196 -7.00 -13.54 7.99
N ILE A 197 -6.63 -14.72 7.52
CA ILE A 197 -6.74 -15.99 8.26
C ILE A 197 -5.36 -16.47 8.72
N HIS A 198 -5.35 -17.49 9.58
CA HIS A 198 -4.14 -18.24 9.93
C HIS A 198 -4.21 -19.62 9.27
N ALA A 199 -3.10 -20.16 8.77
CA ALA A 199 -3.11 -21.44 8.08
C ALA A 199 -1.96 -22.34 8.56
N LEU A 200 -2.27 -23.60 8.84
CA LEU A 200 -1.29 -24.67 9.02
C LEU A 200 -1.20 -25.47 7.73
N THR A 201 -0.06 -25.40 7.06
CA THR A 201 0.27 -26.27 5.92
C THR A 201 1.09 -27.44 6.44
N ILE A 202 0.64 -28.65 6.13
CA ILE A 202 1.24 -29.91 6.55
C ILE A 202 1.68 -30.66 5.30
N GLU A 203 2.97 -30.93 5.22
CA GLU A 203 3.53 -31.86 4.25
C GLU A 203 3.71 -33.22 4.91
N GLY A 204 3.33 -34.28 4.19
CA GLY A 204 3.33 -35.62 4.76
C GLY A 204 3.20 -36.73 3.75
N TYR A 205 3.08 -37.94 4.28
CA TYR A 205 2.92 -39.18 3.52
C TYR A 205 1.61 -39.86 3.88
N VAL A 206 1.00 -40.53 2.91
CA VAL A 206 -0.18 -41.37 3.11
C VAL A 206 0.23 -42.79 3.46
N ASN A 207 -0.39 -43.36 4.50
CA ASN A 207 -0.21 -44.75 4.94
C ASN A 207 1.27 -45.14 5.15
N THR A 208 2.08 -44.21 5.66
CA THR A 208 3.53 -44.36 5.88
C THR A 208 4.37 -44.61 4.62
N ASP A 209 3.81 -44.42 3.42
CA ASP A 209 4.52 -44.60 2.15
C ASP A 209 5.12 -43.28 1.67
N ALA A 210 6.45 -43.17 1.73
CA ALA A 210 7.19 -41.97 1.34
C ALA A 210 7.11 -41.62 -0.16
N GLN A 211 6.53 -42.48 -1.00
CA GLN A 211 6.23 -42.15 -2.40
C GLN A 211 4.84 -41.51 -2.55
N LYS A 212 3.99 -41.60 -1.53
CA LYS A 212 2.61 -41.10 -1.50
C LYS A 212 2.52 -39.77 -0.78
N ASN A 213 3.17 -38.75 -1.34
CA ASN A 213 3.21 -37.41 -0.77
C ASN A 213 1.83 -36.73 -0.84
N VAL A 214 1.51 -35.98 0.21
CA VAL A 214 0.33 -35.13 0.29
C VAL A 214 0.65 -33.84 1.05
N THR A 215 0.07 -32.74 0.58
CA THR A 215 0.12 -31.44 1.25
C THR A 215 -1.30 -31.03 1.63
N VAL A 216 -1.56 -30.96 2.94
CA VAL A 216 -2.85 -30.60 3.51
C VAL A 216 -2.73 -29.22 4.16
N ARG A 217 -3.65 -28.32 3.83
CA ARG A 217 -3.76 -26.99 4.44
C ARG A 217 -5.00 -26.93 5.28
N VAL A 218 -4.83 -26.53 6.54
CA VAL A 218 -5.93 -26.24 7.45
C VAL A 218 -5.92 -24.75 7.73
N GLU A 219 -7.01 -24.10 7.39
CA GLU A 219 -7.23 -22.68 7.53
C GLU A 219 -8.09 -22.41 8.75
N TYR A 220 -7.76 -21.35 9.49
CA TYR A 220 -8.45 -20.91 10.68
C TYR A 220 -8.80 -19.42 10.57
N ASP A 221 -10.08 -19.11 10.69
CA ASP A 221 -10.57 -17.75 10.78
C ASP A 221 -10.58 -17.27 12.24
N PRO A 222 -9.71 -16.32 12.63
CA PRO A 222 -9.65 -15.83 14.01
C PRO A 222 -10.89 -15.05 14.43
N ILE A 223 -11.71 -14.55 13.51
CA ILE A 223 -12.93 -13.81 13.80
C ILE A 223 -14.11 -14.76 14.01
N THR A 224 -14.36 -15.64 13.03
CA THR A 224 -15.50 -16.57 13.10
C THR A 224 -15.20 -17.85 13.88
N LYS A 225 -13.92 -18.09 14.21
CA LYS A 225 -13.40 -19.28 14.89
C LYS A 225 -13.64 -20.58 14.10
N LYS A 226 -13.83 -20.48 12.79
CA LYS A 226 -14.07 -21.60 11.89
C LYS A 226 -12.77 -22.17 11.35
N TYR A 227 -12.82 -23.45 10.98
CA TYR A 227 -11.73 -24.15 10.34
C TYR A 227 -12.17 -24.72 8.98
N TRP A 228 -11.27 -24.68 8.00
CA TRP A 228 -11.46 -25.33 6.71
C TRP A 228 -10.23 -26.16 6.37
N THR A 229 -10.44 -27.38 5.86
CA THR A 229 -9.34 -28.28 5.49
C THR A 229 -9.37 -28.53 3.99
N HIS A 230 -8.20 -28.49 3.37
CA HIS A 230 -8.01 -28.62 1.94
C HIS A 230 -6.77 -29.47 1.64
N ILE A 231 -6.84 -30.31 0.60
CA ILE A 231 -5.62 -30.83 -0.04
C ILE A 231 -5.17 -29.79 -1.06
N ILE A 232 -3.94 -29.30 -0.91
CA ILE A 232 -3.31 -28.44 -1.92
C ILE A 232 -2.72 -29.30 -3.02
N GLU A 233 -2.01 -30.36 -2.63
CA GLU A 233 -1.27 -31.21 -3.54
C GLU A 233 -1.30 -32.65 -3.06
N MET A 234 -1.33 -33.58 -4.01
CA MET A 234 -1.25 -35.01 -3.76
C MET A 234 -0.55 -35.66 -4.94
N SER A 235 0.45 -36.50 -4.64
CA SER A 235 1.17 -37.29 -5.64
C SER A 235 0.23 -38.23 -6.40
N ASP A 236 0.61 -38.61 -7.61
CA ASP A 236 -0.19 -39.54 -8.41
C ASP A 236 -0.22 -40.95 -7.79
N GLU A 237 0.86 -41.34 -7.10
CA GLU A 237 0.95 -42.58 -6.32
C GLU A 237 -0.01 -42.60 -5.13
N ALA A 238 -0.30 -41.44 -4.53
CA ALA A 238 -1.31 -41.30 -3.48
C ALA A 238 -2.76 -41.31 -4.02
N LYS A 239 -2.96 -40.93 -5.29
CA LYS A 239 -4.27 -40.97 -5.97
C LYS A 239 -4.65 -42.36 -6.49
N LYS A 240 -3.67 -43.24 -6.69
CA LYS A 240 -3.83 -44.64 -7.14
C LYS A 240 -4.19 -45.56 -5.97
#